data_AF-L9XF05-F1
#
_entry.id   AF-L9XF05-F1
#
_cell.length_a   1.000
_cell.length_b   1.000
_cell.length_c   1.000
_cell.angle_alpha   90.00
_cell.angle_beta   90.00
_cell.angle_gamma   90.00
#
_symmetry.space_group_name_H-M   'P 1'
#
loop_
_entity.id
_entity.type
_entity.pdbx_description
1 polymer ?
#
loop_
_entity_poly.entity_id
_entity_poly.type
_entity_poly.pdbx_seq_one_letter_code
_entity_poly.pdbx_strand_id
1 'polypeptide(L)'
;MSDEVPVESTDLLVLIAVSLGGGTLIASLLVTPAVSPQFINAIFVSAMFLAFFLFIPIMGARLFIDDDGEESDPEAETDVEH
;
A
#
# COMPACT_ATOMS: atom_id res chain seq x y z
N MET A 1 -2.08 -22.80 -13.93
CA MET A 1 -1.21 -22.25 -12.89
C MET A 1 -1.40 -20.75 -12.95
N SER A 2 -2.36 -20.24 -12.19
CA SER A 2 -2.45 -18.80 -11.94
C SER A 2 -1.63 -18.60 -10.68
N ASP A 3 -0.37 -18.21 -10.84
CA ASP A 3 0.45 -17.77 -9.72
C ASP A 3 -0.14 -16.43 -9.27
N GLU A 4 -1.12 -16.50 -8.35
CA GLU A 4 -1.72 -15.33 -7.72
C GLU A 4 -0.59 -14.60 -7.00
N VAL A 5 -0.14 -13.49 -7.59
CA VAL A 5 0.94 -12.70 -7.01
C VAL A 5 0.41 -12.20 -5.64
N PRO A 6 1.19 -12.31 -4.55
CA PRO A 6 0.73 -11.96 -3.19
C PRO A 6 0.66 -10.42 -2.99
N VAL A 7 0.03 -9.71 -3.92
CA VAL A 7 -0.21 -8.26 -3.92
C VAL A 7 -1.67 -8.04 -4.27
N GLU A 8 -2.44 -7.51 -3.32
CA GLU A 8 -3.81 -7.09 -3.62
C GLU A 8 -3.80 -5.82 -4.46
N SER A 9 -4.83 -5.65 -5.28
CA SER A 9 -5.03 -4.39 -6.02
C SER A 9 -5.19 -3.20 -5.08
N THR A 10 -5.73 -3.45 -3.88
CA THR A 10 -5.87 -2.45 -2.80
C THR A 10 -4.52 -1.94 -2.32
N ASP A 11 -3.53 -2.80 -2.15
CA ASP A 11 -2.17 -2.42 -1.71
C ASP A 11 -1.52 -1.46 -2.70
N LEU A 12 -1.72 -1.73 -4.00
CA LEU A 12 -1.23 -0.87 -5.07
C LEU A 12 -1.91 0.51 -5.05
N LEU A 13 -3.22 0.56 -4.82
CA LEU A 13 -3.95 1.83 -4.71
C LEU A 13 -3.49 2.65 -3.51
N VAL A 14 -3.32 2.02 -2.35
CA VAL A 14 -2.79 2.68 -1.14
C VAL A 14 -1.38 3.20 -1.38
N LEU A 15 -0.51 2.39 -1.98
CA LEU A 15 0.85 2.77 -2.32
C LEU A 15 0.87 4.00 -3.25
N ILE A 16 0.05 4.00 -4.30
CA ILE A 16 -0.06 5.14 -5.23
C ILE A 16 -0.54 6.39 -4.50
N ALA A 17 -1.62 6.28 -3.70
CA ALA A 17 -2.21 7.41 -3.00
C ALA A 17 -1.23 8.04 -2.00
N VAL A 18 -0.58 7.22 -1.17
CA VAL A 18 0.39 7.68 -0.16
C VAL A 18 1.64 8.25 -0.83
N SER A 19 2.11 7.64 -1.91
CA SER A 19 3.31 8.10 -2.62
C SER A 19 3.08 9.42 -3.35
N LEU A 20 1.93 9.61 -4.01
CA LEU A 20 1.58 10.88 -4.65
C LEU A 20 1.34 11.99 -3.63
N GLY A 21 0.61 11.68 -2.55
CA GLY A 21 0.36 12.63 -1.45
C GLY A 21 1.65 13.05 -0.76
N GLY A 22 2.46 12.07 -0.33
CA GLY A 22 3.76 12.30 0.28
C GLY A 22 4.74 12.99 -0.66
N GLY A 23 4.79 12.59 -1.93
CA GLY A 23 5.65 13.19 -2.94
C GLY A 23 5.32 14.66 -3.19
N THR A 24 4.02 15.00 -3.20
CA THR A 24 3.56 16.39 -3.30
C THR A 24 3.95 17.21 -2.08
N LEU A 25 3.83 16.63 -0.89
CA LEU A 25 4.19 17.29 0.37
C LEU A 25 5.70 17.52 0.47
N ILE A 26 6.52 16.52 0.13
CA ILE A 26 7.98 16.65 0.05
C ILE A 26 8.40 17.68 -1.00
N ALA A 27 7.82 17.62 -2.21
CA ALA A 27 8.15 18.58 -3.26
C ALA A 27 7.83 20.02 -2.83
N SER A 28 6.73 20.22 -2.10
CA SER A 28 6.33 21.53 -1.56
C SER A 28 7.28 22.06 -0.48
N LEU A 29 8.02 21.17 0.20
CA LEU A 29 9.05 21.55 1.17
C LEU A 29 10.41 21.85 0.51
N LEU A 30 10.71 21.23 -0.63
CA LEU A 30 12.00 21.36 -1.33
C LEU A 30 12.01 22.50 -2.35
N VAL A 31 10.89 22.74 -3.01
CA VAL A 31 10.75 23.70 -4.09
C VAL A 31 9.49 24.53 -3.84
N THR A 32 9.58 25.84 -4.09
CA THR A 32 8.41 26.72 -4.02
C THR A 32 7.26 26.16 -4.84
N PRO A 33 6.07 25.94 -4.25
CA PRO A 33 4.92 25.44 -4.97
C PRO A 33 4.52 26.38 -6.10
N ALA A 34 4.77 25.95 -7.33
CA ALA A 34 4.44 26.69 -8.55
C ALA A 34 4.13 25.70 -9.66
N VAL A 35 3.17 26.02 -10.53
CA VAL A 35 2.87 25.19 -11.71
C VAL A 35 3.98 25.37 -12.73
N SER A 36 5.05 24.59 -12.53
CA SER A 36 6.26 24.62 -13.35
C SER A 36 6.73 23.20 -13.62
N PRO A 37 7.43 22.96 -14.74
CA PRO A 37 8.00 21.64 -15.04
C PRO A 37 8.93 21.14 -13.92
N GLN A 38 9.65 22.06 -13.27
CA GLN A 38 10.54 21.72 -12.16
C GLN A 38 9.78 21.20 -10.94
N PHE A 39 8.68 21.85 -10.56
CA PHE A 39 7.87 21.41 -9.41
C PHE A 39 7.18 20.07 -9.71
N ILE A 40 6.63 19.90 -10.91
CA ILE A 40 6.02 18.64 -11.33
C ILE A 40 7.06 17.51 -11.29
N ASN A 41 8.25 17.73 -11.82
CA ASN A 41 9.34 16.75 -11.77
C ASN A 41 9.71 16.40 -10.32
N ALA A 42 9.82 17.40 -9.44
CA ALA A 42 10.06 17.17 -8.01
C ALA A 42 8.99 16.28 -7.37
N ILE A 43 7.70 16.50 -7.66
CA ILE A 43 6.60 15.64 -7.19
C ILE A 43 6.81 14.20 -7.68
N PHE A 44 7.05 14.00 -8.98
CA PHE A 44 7.22 12.67 -9.56
C PHE A 44 8.42 11.93 -8.97
N VAL A 45 9.57 12.59 -8.85
CA VAL A 45 10.78 11.99 -8.28
C VAL A 45 10.57 11.64 -6.82
N SER A 46 10.02 12.56 -6.02
CA SER A 46 9.72 12.28 -4.61
C SER A 46 8.69 11.16 -4.45
N ALA A 47 7.64 11.14 -5.28
CA ALA A 47 6.63 10.07 -5.27
C ALA A 47 7.22 8.72 -5.66
N MET A 48 8.09 8.67 -6.68
CA MET A 48 8.77 7.44 -7.09
C MET A 48 9.66 6.88 -5.98
N PHE A 49 10.45 7.74 -5.32
CA PHE A 49 11.26 7.33 -4.17
C PHE A 49 10.40 6.84 -3.01
N LEU A 50 9.33 7.57 -2.66
CA LEU A 50 8.38 7.15 -1.64
C LEU A 50 7.77 5.78 -1.97
N ALA A 51 7.30 5.58 -3.20
CA ALA A 51 6.73 4.32 -3.64
C ALA A 51 7.75 3.18 -3.49
N PHE A 52 9.00 3.41 -3.89
CA PHE A 52 10.06 2.42 -3.76
C PHE A 52 10.34 2.05 -2.30
N PHE A 53 10.43 3.04 -1.40
CA PHE A 53 10.70 2.79 0.01
C PHE A 53 9.49 2.23 0.78
N LEU A 54 8.26 2.61 0.40
CA LEU A 54 7.04 2.17 1.06
C LEU A 54 6.47 0.87 0.52
N PHE A 55 6.93 0.37 -0.63
CA PHE A 55 6.49 -0.90 -1.19
C PHE A 55 6.62 -2.05 -0.18
N ILE A 56 7.81 -2.27 0.40
CA ILE A 56 8.03 -3.34 1.37
C ILE A 56 7.24 -3.12 2.67
N PRO A 57 7.27 -1.93 3.30
CA PRO A 57 6.48 -1.65 4.49
C PRO A 57 4.97 -1.84 4.31
N ILE A 58 4.39 -1.42 3.18
CA ILE A 58 2.94 -1.57 2.94
C ILE A 58 2.58 -3.05 2.84
N MET A 59 3.37 -3.82 2.09
CA MET A 59 3.16 -5.27 2.01
C MET A 59 3.39 -5.97 3.35
N GLY A 60 4.38 -5.53 4.12
CA GLY A 60 4.67 -6.07 5.45
C GLY A 60 3.58 -5.74 6.47
N ALA A 61 3.05 -4.50 6.46
CA ALA A 61 1.97 -4.08 7.36
C ALA A 61 0.72 -4.94 7.19
N ARG A 62 0.40 -5.35 5.96
CA ARG A 62 -0.72 -6.24 5.68
C ARG A 62 -0.61 -7.59 6.39
N LEU A 63 0.58 -8.19 6.44
CA LEU A 63 0.78 -9.47 7.14
C LEU A 63 0.42 -9.39 8.63
N PHE A 64 0.50 -8.20 9.24
CA PHE A 64 0.10 -7.98 10.62
C PHE A 64 -1.38 -7.61 10.78
N ILE A 65 -2.03 -7.09 9.73
CA ILE A 65 -3.44 -6.69 9.76
C ILE A 65 -4.35 -7.88 9.41
N ASP A 66 -3.94 -8.74 8.48
CA ASP A 66 -4.70 -9.93 8.07
C ASP A 66 -4.72 -11.01 9.17
N ASP A 67 -3.74 -11.02 10.08
CA ASP A 67 -3.65 -11.98 11.22
C ASP A 67 -4.76 -11.78 12.27
N ASP A 68 -5.41 -10.61 12.30
CA ASP A 68 -6.50 -10.30 13.25
C ASP A 68 -7.88 -10.82 12.80
N GLY A 69 -7.99 -11.45 11.62
CA GLY A 69 -9.25 -11.82 10.97
C GLY A 69 -9.59 -13.32 10.88
N GLU A 70 -8.64 -14.22 11.18
CA GLU A 70 -8.84 -15.68 11.14
C GLU A 70 -9.08 -16.27 12.54
N GLU A 71 -10.06 -15.74 13.27
CA GLU A 71 -10.63 -16.42 14.45
C GLU A 71 -12.16 -16.37 14.44
N SER A 72 -12.75 -16.96 13.40
CA SER A 72 -14.14 -17.41 13.45
C SER A 72 -14.39 -18.45 12.37
N ASP A 73 -13.86 -19.65 12.56
CA ASP A 73 -14.46 -20.84 11.96
C ASP A 73 -14.87 -21.82 13.08
N PRO A 74 -16.12 -21.73 13.58
CA PRO A 74 -16.67 -22.68 14.52
C PRO A 74 -17.16 -23.92 13.76
N GLU A 75 -16.30 -24.61 13.00
CA GLU A 75 -16.59 -25.99 12.56
C GLU A 75 -16.28 -26.97 13.71
N ALA A 76 -17.01 -26.79 14.81
CA ALA A 76 -16.97 -27.65 15.97
C ALA A 76 -18.38 -27.87 16.53
N GLU A 77 -19.34 -28.29 15.71
CA GLU A 77 -20.49 -29.03 16.25
C GLU A 77 -21.23 -29.84 15.17
N THR A 78 -21.53 -31.08 15.56
CA THR A 78 -22.50 -32.02 14.98
C THR A 78 -22.20 -32.63 13.60
N ASP A 79 -21.43 -33.72 13.62
CA ASP A 79 -21.87 -34.95 12.93
C ASP A 79 -21.39 -36.18 13.73
N VAL A 80 -21.99 -36.34 14.91
CA VAL A 80 -22.16 -37.64 15.56
C VAL A 80 -23.65 -37.92 15.47
N GLU A 81 -24.12 -38.48 14.34
CA GLU A 81 -25.26 -39.40 14.34
C GLU A 81 -25.38 -40.15 13.00
N HIS A 82 -24.96 -41.41 13.06
CA HIS A 82 -25.73 -42.62 12.73
C HIS A 82 -25.22 -43.55 11.60
#